data_AF-A0A367ET48-F1
#
_entry.id   AF-A0A367ET48-F1
#
_cell.length_a   1.000
_cell.length_b   1.000
_cell.length_c   1.000
_cell.angle_alpha   90.00
_cell.angle_beta   90.00
_cell.angle_gamma   90.00
#
_symmetry.space_group_name_H-M   'P 1'
#
loop_
_entity.id
_entity.type
_entity.pdbx_description
1 polymer ?
#
loop_
_entity_poly.entity_id
_entity_poly.type
_entity_poly.pdbx_seq_one_letter_code
_entity_poly.pdbx_strand_id
1 'polypeptide(L)'
;MRGELSLLSAGRVEELRVRADTGDSHAAWWLAELLAKNGEVEEALTLLRARADTGDSFAAERLAELLAEHGQVEEALTLLRARARANAADRFAARRLADLLATHGRVEELRAHADAGKSDAAERLADLLAEHGEVEEALALLGAHTKANFADRFARPEAGRAARRTRAGGRSPHGSTRPHRHW
;
A
#
# COMPACT_ATOMS: atom_id res chain seq x y z
N MET A 1 37.00 -7.37 -29.10
CA MET A 1 35.65 -7.79 -28.69
C MET A 1 35.01 -6.95 -27.56
N ARG A 2 35.74 -6.20 -26.71
CA ARG A 2 35.11 -5.35 -25.66
C ARG A 2 34.39 -4.09 -26.17
N GLY A 3 34.76 -3.55 -27.33
CA GLY A 3 34.17 -2.32 -27.88
C GLY A 3 32.76 -2.49 -28.49
N GLU A 4 32.49 -3.61 -29.15
CA GLU A 4 31.19 -3.87 -29.79
C GLU A 4 30.08 -4.16 -28.77
N LEU A 5 30.41 -4.83 -27.66
CA LEU A 5 29.47 -5.09 -26.56
C LEU A 5 29.08 -3.79 -25.81
N SER A 6 30.01 -2.82 -25.71
CA SER A 6 29.74 -1.52 -25.07
C SER A 6 28.84 -0.62 -25.93
N LEU A 7 28.98 -0.66 -27.26
CA LEU A 7 28.12 0.10 -28.17
C LEU A 7 26.70 -0.49 -28.25
N LEU A 8 26.58 -1.83 -28.22
CA LEU A 8 25.28 -2.51 -28.16
C LEU A 8 24.55 -2.25 -26.84
N SER A 9 25.26 -2.16 -25.71
CA SER A 9 24.62 -1.81 -24.42
C SER A 9 24.18 -0.35 -24.40
N ALA A 10 24.99 0.58 -24.91
CA ALA A 10 24.63 1.99 -24.99
C ALA A 10 23.42 2.23 -25.91
N GLY A 11 23.38 1.58 -27.09
CA GLY A 11 22.23 1.68 -28.00
C GLY A 11 20.94 1.14 -27.39
N ARG A 12 21.02 0.07 -26.59
CA ARG A 12 19.86 -0.49 -25.87
C ARG A 12 19.40 0.40 -24.72
N VAL A 13 20.32 1.02 -23.99
CA VAL A 13 19.99 1.99 -22.93
C VAL A 13 19.24 3.19 -23.51
N GLU A 14 19.69 3.72 -24.65
CA GLU A 14 19.03 4.85 -25.30
C GLU A 14 17.65 4.47 -25.84
N GLU A 15 17.50 3.30 -26.48
CA GLU A 15 16.19 2.80 -26.93
C GLU A 15 15.20 2.67 -25.76
N LEU A 16 15.64 2.10 -24.65
CA LEU A 16 14.81 1.96 -23.45
C LEU A 16 14.47 3.32 -22.83
N ARG A 17 15.38 4.29 -22.88
CA ARG A 17 15.15 5.65 -22.38
C ARG A 17 14.05 6.35 -23.17
N VAL A 18 14.14 6.34 -24.48
CA VAL A 18 13.09 6.92 -25.35
C VAL A 18 11.73 6.30 -25.05
N ARG A 19 11.66 4.97 -24.91
CA ARG A 19 10.41 4.27 -24.59
C ARG A 19 9.90 4.63 -23.19
N ALA A 20 10.78 4.65 -22.19
CA ALA A 20 10.44 5.04 -20.83
C ALA A 20 9.89 6.47 -20.77
N ASP A 21 10.50 7.40 -21.50
CA ASP A 21 10.08 8.80 -21.61
C ASP A 21 8.70 8.95 -22.29
N THR A 22 8.37 8.04 -23.22
CA THR A 22 7.01 7.96 -23.80
C THR A 22 5.98 7.27 -22.89
N GLY A 23 6.38 6.86 -21.69
CA GLY A 23 5.49 6.31 -20.67
C GLY A 23 5.44 4.78 -20.59
N ASP A 24 6.33 4.08 -21.28
CA ASP A 24 6.43 2.61 -21.20
C ASP A 24 7.04 2.18 -19.86
N SER A 25 6.19 1.73 -18.93
CA SER A 25 6.59 1.25 -17.59
C SER A 25 7.55 0.06 -17.64
N HIS A 26 7.42 -0.83 -18.63
CA HIS A 26 8.34 -1.94 -18.77
C HIS A 26 9.71 -1.48 -19.24
N ALA A 27 9.76 -0.52 -20.18
CA ALA A 27 11.02 0.08 -20.60
C ALA A 27 11.71 0.81 -19.45
N ALA A 28 10.95 1.56 -18.65
CA ALA A 28 11.48 2.23 -17.45
C ALA A 28 12.07 1.23 -16.45
N TRP A 29 11.38 0.11 -16.20
CA TRP A 29 11.88 -0.96 -15.33
C TRP A 29 13.18 -1.57 -15.86
N TRP A 30 13.22 -1.97 -17.13
CA TRP A 30 14.42 -2.56 -17.73
C TRP A 30 15.60 -1.58 -17.81
N LEU A 31 15.32 -0.29 -18.04
CA LEU A 31 16.34 0.75 -18.01
C LEU A 31 16.94 0.89 -16.62
N ALA A 32 16.11 1.00 -15.58
CA ALA A 32 16.58 1.08 -14.21
C ALA A 32 17.43 -0.14 -13.80
N GLU A 33 17.03 -1.35 -14.23
CA GLU A 33 17.79 -2.57 -14.00
C GLU A 33 19.18 -2.55 -14.66
N LEU A 34 19.27 -2.05 -15.90
CA LEU A 34 20.55 -1.95 -16.59
C LEU A 34 21.45 -0.88 -15.95
N LEU A 35 20.88 0.27 -15.60
CA LEU A 35 21.61 1.34 -14.92
C LEU A 35 22.15 0.86 -13.57
N ALA A 36 21.33 0.21 -12.74
CA ALA A 36 21.76 -0.36 -11.47
C ALA A 36 22.89 -1.39 -11.64
N LYS A 37 22.78 -2.30 -12.62
CA LYS A 37 23.82 -3.30 -12.93
C LYS A 37 25.12 -2.70 -13.43
N ASN A 38 25.06 -1.54 -14.08
CA ASN A 38 26.24 -0.79 -14.51
C ASN A 38 26.86 0.05 -13.36
N GLY A 39 26.24 0.08 -12.18
CA GLY A 39 26.67 0.92 -11.05
C GLY A 39 26.12 2.35 -11.11
N GLU A 40 25.25 2.67 -12.07
CA GLU A 40 24.60 3.96 -12.26
C GLU A 40 23.30 4.05 -11.42
N VAL A 41 23.40 3.69 -10.15
CA VAL A 41 22.25 3.54 -9.23
C VAL A 41 21.47 4.84 -9.08
N GLU A 42 22.16 5.98 -8.96
CA GLU A 42 21.47 7.26 -8.72
C GLU A 42 20.67 7.71 -9.95
N GLU A 43 21.13 7.36 -11.14
CA GLU A 43 20.36 7.61 -12.37
C GLU A 43 19.13 6.70 -12.43
N ALA A 44 19.26 5.43 -12.06
CA ALA A 44 18.13 4.51 -11.95
C ALA A 44 17.08 5.01 -10.95
N LEU A 45 17.51 5.45 -9.75
CA LEU A 45 16.63 6.02 -8.74
C LEU A 45 15.94 7.30 -9.22
N THR A 46 16.67 8.19 -9.89
CA THR A 46 16.13 9.45 -10.43
C THR A 46 15.05 9.19 -11.47
N LEU A 47 15.31 8.27 -12.41
CA LEU A 47 14.35 7.83 -13.42
C LEU A 47 13.08 7.25 -12.77
N LEU A 48 13.26 6.29 -11.85
CA LEU A 48 12.14 5.62 -11.19
C LEU A 48 11.31 6.58 -10.33
N ARG A 49 11.95 7.55 -9.67
CA ARG A 49 11.27 8.58 -8.88
C ARG A 49 10.42 9.49 -9.76
N ALA A 50 10.98 10.02 -10.86
CA ALA A 50 10.22 10.85 -11.79
C ALA A 50 8.98 10.12 -12.33
N ARG A 51 9.11 8.82 -12.61
CA ARG A 51 8.00 7.97 -13.07
C ARG A 51 6.99 7.68 -11.96
N ALA A 52 7.45 7.35 -10.76
CA ALA A 52 6.60 7.14 -9.59
C ALA A 52 5.75 8.39 -9.29
N ASP A 53 6.33 9.58 -9.41
CA ASP A 53 5.65 10.86 -9.20
C ASP A 53 4.54 11.12 -10.25
N THR A 54 4.66 10.52 -11.45
CA THR A 54 3.59 10.53 -12.47
C THR A 54 2.51 9.46 -12.24
N GLY A 55 2.60 8.68 -11.16
CA GLY A 55 1.64 7.63 -10.83
C GLY A 55 1.96 6.25 -11.41
N ASP A 56 3.16 6.04 -11.96
CA ASP A 56 3.60 4.73 -12.41
C ASP A 56 3.85 3.80 -11.20
N SER A 57 2.90 2.89 -10.97
CA SER A 57 2.95 1.97 -9.83
C SER A 57 4.10 0.98 -9.90
N PHE A 58 4.51 0.57 -11.11
CA PHE A 58 5.63 -0.35 -11.33
C PHE A 58 6.96 0.35 -11.05
N ALA A 59 7.09 1.60 -11.49
CA ALA A 59 8.28 2.41 -11.18
C ALA A 59 8.40 2.66 -9.67
N ALA A 60 7.29 2.99 -9.01
CA ALA A 60 7.28 3.17 -7.56
C ALA A 60 7.56 1.86 -6.79
N GLU A 61 7.21 0.70 -7.36
CA GLU A 61 7.55 -0.62 -6.80
C GLU A 61 9.05 -0.86 -6.89
N ARG A 62 9.62 -0.69 -8.09
CA ARG A 62 11.05 -0.91 -8.28
C ARG A 62 11.90 0.12 -7.55
N LEU A 63 11.43 1.36 -7.41
CA LEU A 63 12.10 2.38 -6.61
C LEU A 63 12.28 1.94 -5.15
N ALA A 64 11.21 1.42 -4.52
CA ALA A 64 11.28 0.96 -3.14
C ALA A 64 12.27 -0.20 -2.97
N GLU A 65 12.26 -1.15 -3.91
CA GLU A 65 13.19 -2.28 -3.87
C GLU A 65 14.64 -1.84 -4.08
N LEU A 66 14.90 -0.99 -5.08
CA LEU A 66 16.25 -0.52 -5.39
C LEU A 66 16.83 0.31 -4.24
N LEU A 67 16.03 1.17 -3.60
CA LEU A 67 16.41 1.92 -2.40
C LEU A 67 16.81 0.96 -1.26
N ALA A 68 16.02 -0.09 -1.01
CA ALA A 68 16.33 -1.07 0.03
C ALA A 68 17.61 -1.87 -0.27
N GLU A 69 17.77 -2.33 -1.52
CA GLU A 69 18.96 -3.05 -1.99
C GLU A 69 20.24 -2.23 -1.81
N HIS A 70 20.16 -0.90 -1.90
CA HIS A 70 21.30 0.02 -1.77
C HIS A 70 21.39 0.69 -0.38
N GLY A 71 20.68 0.16 0.61
CA GLY A 71 20.79 0.60 2.01
C GLY A 71 20.03 1.89 2.35
N GLN A 72 19.27 2.46 1.42
CA GLN A 72 18.39 3.62 1.64
C GLN A 72 17.03 3.19 2.20
N VAL A 73 17.06 2.38 3.25
CA VAL A 73 15.88 1.69 3.82
C VAL A 73 14.82 2.66 4.33
N GLU A 74 15.21 3.75 5.00
CA GLU A 74 14.25 4.71 5.55
C GLU A 74 13.48 5.44 4.45
N GLU A 75 14.13 5.65 3.30
CA GLU A 75 13.49 6.25 2.13
C GLU A 75 12.51 5.28 1.47
N ALA A 76 12.90 4.00 1.34
CA ALA A 76 12.02 2.93 0.89
C ALA A 76 10.78 2.79 1.79
N LEU A 77 10.98 2.77 3.12
CA LEU A 77 9.88 2.72 4.09
C LEU A 77 8.97 3.94 3.99
N THR A 78 9.53 5.14 3.83
CA THR A 78 8.75 6.37 3.66
C THR A 78 7.87 6.32 2.42
N LEU A 79 8.42 5.87 1.29
CA LEU A 79 7.70 5.68 0.04
C LEU A 79 6.55 4.66 0.20
N LEU A 80 6.85 3.50 0.77
CA LEU A 80 5.85 2.42 0.95
C LEU A 80 4.74 2.81 1.92
N ARG A 81 5.07 3.53 3.02
CA ARG A 81 4.07 4.10 3.94
C ARG A 81 3.15 5.08 3.21
N ALA A 82 3.71 5.97 2.39
CA ALA A 82 2.91 6.92 1.62
C ALA A 82 1.95 6.20 0.65
N ARG A 83 2.44 5.17 -0.06
CA ARG A 83 1.61 4.34 -0.94
C ARG A 83 0.50 3.60 -0.20
N ALA A 84 0.82 2.95 0.91
CA ALA A 84 -0.16 2.22 1.72
C ALA A 84 -1.25 3.13 2.30
N ARG A 85 -0.92 4.40 2.59
CA ARG A 85 -1.90 5.43 3.01
C ARG A 85 -2.76 5.91 1.84
N ALA A 86 -2.16 6.12 0.67
CA ALA A 86 -2.88 6.57 -0.51
C ALA A 86 -3.83 5.50 -1.07
N ASN A 87 -3.45 4.23 -0.97
CA ASN A 87 -4.25 3.10 -1.44
C ASN A 87 -4.12 1.91 -0.50
N ALA A 88 -5.14 1.72 0.35
CA ALA A 88 -5.19 0.61 1.30
C ALA A 88 -5.27 -0.77 0.62
N ALA A 89 -5.63 -0.84 -0.67
CA ALA A 89 -5.68 -2.06 -1.47
C ALA A 89 -4.38 -2.36 -2.22
N ASP A 90 -3.36 -1.51 -2.10
CA ASP A 90 -2.02 -1.73 -2.67
C ASP A 90 -1.30 -2.84 -1.88
N ARG A 91 -1.57 -4.09 -2.28
CA ARG A 91 -0.99 -5.29 -1.65
C ARG A 91 0.52 -5.37 -1.82
N PHE A 92 1.06 -4.82 -2.91
CA PHE A 92 2.50 -4.76 -3.08
C PHE A 92 3.14 -3.86 -2.02
N ALA A 93 2.61 -2.64 -1.86
CA ALA A 93 3.13 -1.69 -0.88
C ALA A 93 3.00 -2.24 0.55
N ALA A 94 1.86 -2.86 0.88
CA ALA A 94 1.64 -3.49 2.18
C ALA A 94 2.65 -4.61 2.47
N ARG A 95 2.84 -5.54 1.52
CA ARG A 95 3.76 -6.67 1.69
C ARG A 95 5.21 -6.22 1.80
N ARG A 96 5.67 -5.33 0.90
CA ARG A 96 7.05 -4.81 0.97
C ARG A 96 7.32 -3.99 2.22
N LEU A 97 6.33 -3.23 2.69
CA LEU A 97 6.45 -2.53 3.97
C LEU A 97 6.64 -3.54 5.10
N ALA A 98 5.82 -4.58 5.18
CA ALA A 98 5.96 -5.63 6.19
C ALA A 98 7.32 -6.33 6.13
N ASP A 99 7.77 -6.73 4.93
CA ASP A 99 9.07 -7.37 4.70
C ASP A 99 10.24 -6.51 5.20
N LEU A 100 10.25 -5.22 4.84
CA LEU A 100 11.32 -4.30 5.25
C LEU A 100 11.27 -3.98 6.74
N LEU A 101 10.09 -3.79 7.32
CA LEU A 101 9.95 -3.59 8.77
C LEU A 101 10.51 -4.79 9.54
N ALA A 102 10.19 -6.01 9.08
CA ALA A 102 10.70 -7.24 9.69
C ALA A 102 12.22 -7.36 9.57
N THR A 103 12.75 -7.22 8.35
CA THR A 103 14.18 -7.39 8.05
C THR A 103 15.05 -6.37 8.78
N HIS A 104 14.52 -5.17 9.05
CA HIS A 104 15.23 -4.09 9.75
C HIS A 104 14.83 -3.93 11.22
N GLY A 105 14.19 -4.96 11.81
CA GLY A 105 13.90 -5.02 13.24
C GLY A 105 12.92 -3.96 13.74
N ARG A 106 12.09 -3.40 12.86
CA ARG A 106 11.01 -2.45 13.20
C ARG A 106 9.76 -3.19 13.69
N VAL A 107 9.95 -4.10 14.66
CA VAL A 107 8.94 -5.05 15.13
C VAL A 107 7.71 -4.36 15.70
N GLU A 108 7.89 -3.26 16.44
CA GLU A 108 6.75 -2.53 17.02
C GLU A 108 5.85 -1.88 15.95
N GLU A 109 6.43 -1.39 14.87
CA GLU A 109 5.64 -0.85 13.75
C GLU A 109 4.94 -1.97 12.99
N LEU A 110 5.64 -3.10 12.78
CA LEU A 110 5.04 -4.29 12.16
C LEU A 110 3.86 -4.81 12.98
N ARG A 111 4.01 -4.87 14.31
CA ARG A 111 2.93 -5.23 15.25
C ARG A 111 1.76 -4.27 15.18
N ALA A 112 2.01 -2.96 15.18
CA ALA A 112 0.94 -1.97 15.00
C ALA A 112 0.17 -2.15 13.67
N HIS A 113 0.87 -2.53 12.58
CA HIS A 113 0.22 -2.86 11.32
C HIS A 113 -0.61 -4.14 11.40
N ALA A 114 -0.11 -5.18 12.05
CA ALA A 114 -0.87 -6.40 12.32
C ALA A 114 -2.12 -6.08 13.15
N ASP A 115 -2.00 -5.38 14.28
CA ASP A 115 -3.14 -4.99 15.12
C ASP A 115 -4.20 -4.16 14.37
N ALA A 116 -3.77 -3.38 13.36
CA ALA A 116 -4.66 -2.65 12.45
C ALA A 116 -5.33 -3.51 11.36
N GLY A 117 -5.19 -4.84 11.42
CA GLY A 117 -5.80 -5.79 10.49
C GLY A 117 -5.02 -6.03 9.20
N LYS A 118 -3.78 -5.54 9.06
CA LYS A 118 -2.98 -5.75 7.84
C LYS A 118 -2.43 -7.18 7.83
N SER A 119 -2.96 -8.01 6.93
CA SER A 119 -2.64 -9.44 6.87
C SER A 119 -1.17 -9.70 6.56
N ASP A 120 -0.57 -8.97 5.61
CA ASP A 120 0.85 -9.12 5.28
C ASP A 120 1.77 -8.83 6.50
N ALA A 121 1.38 -7.87 7.34
CA ALA A 121 2.13 -7.54 8.55
C ALA A 121 1.98 -8.62 9.63
N ALA A 122 0.78 -9.18 9.79
CA ALA A 122 0.52 -10.27 10.72
C ALA A 122 1.25 -11.55 10.33
N GLU A 123 1.25 -11.90 9.04
CA GLU A 123 2.00 -13.04 8.52
C GLU A 123 3.49 -12.87 8.78
N ARG A 124 4.06 -11.70 8.45
CA ARG A 124 5.48 -11.46 8.65
C ARG A 124 5.88 -11.39 10.13
N LEU A 125 5.02 -10.88 11.00
CA LEU A 125 5.26 -10.90 12.45
C LEU A 125 5.19 -12.32 13.00
N ALA A 126 4.26 -13.15 12.53
CA ALA A 126 4.18 -14.55 12.92
C ALA A 126 5.43 -15.33 12.50
N ASP A 127 5.95 -15.09 11.30
CA ASP A 127 7.24 -15.67 10.86
C ASP A 127 8.37 -15.29 11.81
N LEU A 128 8.51 -14.00 12.15
CA LEU A 128 9.54 -13.53 13.09
C LEU A 128 9.39 -14.19 14.46
N LEU A 129 8.18 -14.25 15.01
CA LEU A 129 7.93 -14.88 16.31
C LEU A 129 8.31 -16.37 16.27
N ALA A 130 7.96 -17.08 15.19
CA ALA A 130 8.33 -18.48 15.01
C ALA A 130 9.85 -18.67 14.91
N GLU A 131 10.56 -17.79 14.20
CA GLU A 131 12.02 -17.78 14.12
C GLU A 131 12.69 -17.57 15.49
N HIS A 132 12.04 -16.83 16.41
CA HIS A 132 12.51 -16.61 17.78
C HIS A 132 12.01 -17.67 18.79
N GLY A 133 11.25 -18.67 18.33
CA GLY A 133 10.72 -19.75 19.17
C GLY A 133 9.41 -19.42 19.90
N GLU A 134 8.79 -18.28 19.62
CA GLU A 134 7.53 -17.81 20.20
C GLU A 134 6.32 -18.35 19.40
N VAL A 135 6.28 -19.68 19.22
CA VAL A 135 5.35 -20.37 18.30
C VAL A 135 3.88 -20.21 18.72
N GLU A 136 3.58 -20.24 20.02
CA GLU A 136 2.21 -20.05 20.52
C GLU A 136 1.67 -18.65 20.19
N GLU A 137 2.50 -17.62 20.31
CA GLU A 137 2.12 -16.24 19.96
C GLU A 137 1.91 -16.11 18.45
N ALA A 138 2.81 -16.69 17.64
CA ALA A 138 2.67 -16.71 16.18
C ALA A 138 1.34 -17.36 15.73
N LEU A 139 0.98 -18.50 16.31
CA LEU A 139 -0.27 -19.20 16.01
C LEU A 139 -1.51 -18.41 16.48
N ALA A 140 -1.44 -17.81 17.66
CA ALA A 140 -2.51 -16.97 18.18
C ALA A 140 -2.76 -15.76 17.26
N LEU A 141 -1.70 -15.10 16.80
CA LEU A 141 -1.75 -13.97 15.88
C LEU A 141 -2.43 -14.34 14.55
N LEU A 142 -1.96 -15.42 13.90
CA LEU A 142 -2.56 -15.90 12.65
C LEU A 142 -4.02 -16.35 12.84
N GLY A 143 -4.33 -16.98 13.97
CA GLY A 143 -5.68 -17.40 14.33
C GLY A 143 -6.65 -16.21 14.50
N ALA A 144 -6.19 -15.10 15.09
CA ALA A 144 -6.99 -13.89 15.22
C ALA A 144 -7.24 -13.23 13.85
N HIS A 145 -6.20 -13.13 13.02
CA HIS A 145 -6.28 -12.51 11.70
C HIS A 145 -7.13 -13.29 10.70
N THR A 146 -7.03 -14.62 10.69
CA THR A 146 -7.88 -15.47 9.85
C THR A 146 -9.35 -15.30 10.22
N LYS A 147 -9.69 -15.33 11.51
CA LYS A 147 -11.08 -15.09 11.97
C LYS A 147 -11.58 -13.69 11.58
N ALA A 148 -10.77 -12.65 11.73
CA ALA A 148 -11.13 -11.29 11.35
C ALA A 148 -11.37 -11.16 9.84
N ASN A 149 -10.48 -11.73 9.00
CA ASN A 149 -10.64 -11.75 7.55
C ASN A 149 -11.90 -12.49 7.09
N PHE A 150 -12.22 -13.63 7.72
CA PHE A 150 -13.45 -14.35 7.45
C PHE A 150 -14.68 -13.54 7.89
N ALA A 151 -14.65 -12.89 9.04
CA ALA A 151 -15.75 -12.06 9.52
C ALA A 151 -16.02 -10.87 8.58
N ASP A 152 -14.98 -10.17 8.10
CA ASP A 152 -15.11 -9.03 7.19
C ASP A 152 -15.62 -9.45 5.79
N ARG A 153 -15.07 -10.53 5.23
CA ARG A 153 -15.42 -11.02 3.89
C ARG A 153 -16.85 -11.59 3.78
N PHE A 154 -17.43 -12.03 4.90
CA PHE A 154 -18.77 -12.63 4.95
C PHE A 154 -19.78 -11.81 5.76
N ALA A 155 -19.37 -10.66 6.32
CA ALA A 155 -20.30 -9.68 6.86
C ALA A 155 -21.17 -9.16 5.72
N ARG A 156 -22.45 -9.55 5.71
CA ARG A 156 -23.44 -8.94 4.81
C ARG A 156 -23.51 -7.45 5.15
N PRO A 157 -23.42 -6.53 4.18
CA PRO A 157 -23.80 -5.15 4.44
C PRO A 157 -25.28 -5.18 4.81
N GLU A 158 -25.63 -4.77 6.04
CA GLU A 158 -27.03 -4.58 6.43
C GLU A 158 -27.62 -3.42 5.63
N ALA A 159 -28.03 -3.72 4.39
CA ALA A 159 -28.74 -2.79 3.54
C ALA A 159 -30.16 -2.60 4.09
N GLY A 160 -30.34 -1.49 4.79
CA GLY A 160 -31.56 -0.67 4.78
C GLY A 160 -32.89 -1.39 4.99
N ARG A 161 -33.28 -1.60 6.24
CA ARG A 161 -34.70 -1.77 6.61
C ARG A 161 -35.06 -0.94 7.83
N ALA A 162 -35.31 0.35 7.61
CA ALA A 162 -36.18 1.15 8.48
C ALA A 162 -36.66 2.44 7.80
N ALA A 163 -37.41 2.33 6.69
CA ALA A 163 -38.20 3.46 6.21
C ALA A 163 -39.41 2.99 5.38
N ARG A 164 -40.29 2.17 5.97
CA ARG A 164 -41.66 2.04 5.46
C ARG A 164 -42.67 1.96 6.60
N ARG A 165 -43.54 2.98 6.61
CA ARG A 165 -44.87 3.09 7.23
C ARG A 165 -44.83 3.35 8.74
N THR A 166 -45.34 4.48 9.21
CA THR A 166 -46.80 4.67 9.34
C THR A 166 -47.26 6.09 8.96
N ARG A 167 -48.15 6.19 7.96
CA ARG A 167 -49.07 7.33 7.80
C ARG A 167 -50.47 6.79 8.08
N ALA A 168 -50.93 6.94 9.31
CA ALA A 168 -52.31 6.84 9.77
C ALA A 168 -52.32 7.54 11.14
N GLY A 169 -52.93 8.71 11.27
CA GLY A 169 -54.35 8.78 11.61
C GLY A 169 -54.48 9.10 13.10
N GLY A 170 -54.49 10.39 13.45
CA GLY A 170 -54.59 10.87 14.82
C GLY A 170 -55.27 12.23 14.88
N ARG A 171 -56.59 12.24 14.73
CA ARG A 171 -57.45 13.35 15.17
C ARG A 171 -57.29 13.51 16.68
N SER A 172 -57.23 14.73 17.18
CA SER A 172 -58.09 15.20 18.28
C SER A 172 -57.97 16.70 18.55
N PRO A 173 -58.98 17.31 19.22
CA PRO A 173 -59.40 18.70 19.07
C PRO A 173 -59.18 19.57 20.33
N HIS A 174 -59.63 20.84 20.23
CA HIS A 174 -59.77 21.87 21.29
C HIS A 174 -58.47 22.54 21.74
N GLY A 175 -58.39 23.84 22.00
CA GLY A 175 -59.41 24.90 21.97
C GLY A 175 -58.71 26.25 22.22
N SER A 176 -59.21 27.28 21.53
CA SER A 176 -59.34 28.66 22.01
C SER A 176 -58.30 29.21 23.01
N THR A 177 -57.41 30.08 22.53
CA THR A 177 -57.20 31.39 23.19
C THR A 177 -56.72 32.43 22.18
N ARG A 178 -57.59 33.37 21.87
CA ARG A 178 -57.30 34.74 21.40
C ARG A 178 -57.54 35.65 22.63
N PRO A 179 -57.25 36.97 22.65
CA PRO A 179 -56.56 37.79 21.64
C PRO A 179 -55.68 38.95 22.22
N HIS A 180 -55.14 39.77 21.30
CA HIS A 180 -54.77 41.21 21.39
C HIS A 180 -53.58 41.58 22.30
N ARG A 181 -52.62 42.40 21.87
CA ARG A 181 -52.64 43.85 21.54
C ARG A 181 -51.20 44.20 21.08
N HIS A 182 -50.82 45.28 20.42
CA HIS A 182 -51.38 46.39 19.65
C HIS A 182 -50.16 47.03 18.96
N TRP A 183 -50.36 47.54 17.74
CA TRP A 183 -49.63 48.61 17.03
C TRP A 183 -48.11 48.71 17.16
#